data_AF-A0A059ARP3-F1
#
_entry.id   AF-A0A059ARP3-F1
#
_cell.length_a   1.000
_cell.length_b   1.000
_cell.length_c   1.000
_cell.angle_alpha   90.00
_cell.angle_beta   90.00
_cell.angle_gamma   90.00
#
_symmetry.space_group_name_H-M   'P 1'
#
loop_
_entity.id
_entity.type
_entity.pdbx_description
1 polymer ?
#
loop_
_entity_poly.entity_id
_entity_poly.type
_entity_poly.pdbx_seq_one_letter_code
_entity_poly.pdbx_strand_id
1 'polypeptide(L)'
;MAELPPYPPIEPSEFDLVIVGTGLPESILAAAASAAGKSVLHLDPNPFYGSHFASLPPDDLSGFLDHPRPSSPDPAAASGGDDLAAASIDLRSLYSDVEISSFAPETLEQHSRKFSLDLSGPRVLFCADKAVDAILKSGANQYVEFKSIDASLVCDKGGNLVNVPDSRAAIFKDKSLSLVEKNVLMRFFKLVQQHFSGDGESDRISEEDLASPFVEFLAKMRLPEKIKSVILYAIAMADYDQEDKEACKIVISTKEGIERLALYHSSVGRFANAVGALIYPIYGQGELAQAFCRRAAVKGCIYVLRMPVIALHIDKESGEYRGVRLGSGQDIFSHKLVLEPSFTVPSSRGLLPQNSLMENAQVKAKMARGICILTSSLRPDESNFLIVYPPRSLYPEQVTSVRVLQIGGNLAVCPSGMFVLYLSALCDEASQGKKILHRAINALMNLDDSEISESTPASTVQTEEARADPLLLWRALYIQELTAGQVGTVSSTPMPDGSLGFNDALDATVKLFQTIYPHEPFFPETPAEDPEDDGALSVET
;
A
#
# COMPACT_ATOMS: atom_id res chain seq x y z
N MET A 1 -12.40 23.18 -28.95
CA MET A 1 -11.30 22.24 -28.67
C MET A 1 -10.03 22.91 -29.13
N ALA A 2 -9.20 23.39 -28.21
CA ALA A 2 -7.86 23.82 -28.58
C ALA A 2 -7.06 22.56 -28.96
N GLU A 3 -6.51 22.51 -30.17
CA GLU A 3 -5.64 21.42 -30.61
C GLU A 3 -4.44 21.36 -29.66
N LEU A 4 -4.34 20.26 -28.90
CA LEU A 4 -3.12 19.95 -28.15
C LEU A 4 -1.96 19.91 -29.17
N PRO A 5 -0.78 20.45 -28.84
CA PRO A 5 0.37 20.30 -29.72
C PRO A 5 0.61 18.81 -29.98
N PRO A 6 0.97 18.41 -31.22
CA PRO A 6 1.17 17.00 -31.56
C PRO A 6 2.25 16.40 -30.65
N TYR A 7 1.97 15.24 -30.06
CA TYR A 7 2.94 14.50 -29.27
C TYR A 7 4.21 14.26 -30.11
N PRO A 8 5.42 14.47 -29.56
CA PRO A 8 6.63 14.06 -30.27
C PRO A 8 6.58 12.55 -30.53
N PRO A 9 7.01 12.07 -31.72
CA PRO A 9 7.03 10.64 -32.00
C PRO A 9 7.98 9.93 -31.03
N ILE A 10 7.55 8.77 -30.55
CA ILE A 10 8.37 7.90 -29.70
C ILE A 10 9.25 7.05 -30.62
N GLU A 11 10.56 7.06 -30.41
CA GLU A 11 11.52 6.24 -31.15
C GLU A 11 12.38 5.44 -30.16
N PRO A 12 12.61 4.13 -30.37
CA PRO A 12 12.10 3.30 -31.48
C PRO A 12 10.59 2.99 -31.37
N SER A 13 10.00 2.38 -32.41
CA SER A 13 8.62 1.88 -32.39
C SER A 13 8.47 0.43 -31.90
N GLU A 14 9.59 -0.25 -31.62
CA GLU A 14 9.64 -1.64 -31.15
C GLU A 14 10.33 -1.73 -29.79
N PHE A 15 9.73 -2.46 -28.87
CA PHE A 15 10.25 -2.68 -27.51
C PHE A 15 10.10 -4.15 -27.09
N ASP A 16 10.97 -4.61 -26.20
CA ASP A 16 10.87 -5.93 -25.57
C ASP A 16 9.68 -6.00 -24.60
N LEU A 17 9.31 -4.86 -24.00
CA LEU A 17 8.23 -4.72 -23.04
C LEU A 17 7.58 -3.35 -23.11
N VAL A 18 6.24 -3.35 -23.16
CA VAL A 18 5.42 -2.15 -22.94
C VAL A 18 4.70 -2.30 -21.60
N ILE A 19 4.77 -1.26 -20.76
CA ILE A 19 4.08 -1.17 -19.47
C ILE A 19 3.16 0.05 -19.49
N VAL A 20 1.92 -0.09 -19.03
CA VAL A 20 0.93 0.99 -18.97
C VAL A 20 0.44 1.19 -17.54
N GLY A 21 0.68 2.37 -17.00
CA GLY A 21 0.50 2.76 -15.61
C GLY A 21 1.84 2.71 -14.86
N THR A 22 2.10 3.69 -14.01
CA THR A 22 3.38 3.87 -13.31
C THR A 22 3.27 3.60 -11.81
N GLY A 23 2.41 2.66 -11.43
CA GLY A 23 2.31 2.20 -10.05
C GLY A 23 3.57 1.52 -9.54
N LEU A 24 3.57 1.18 -8.25
CA LEU A 24 4.74 0.58 -7.62
C LEU A 24 5.13 -0.77 -8.26
N PRO A 25 4.21 -1.73 -8.48
CA PRO A 25 4.51 -2.96 -9.23
C PRO A 25 5.08 -2.71 -10.63
N GLU A 26 4.47 -1.79 -11.39
CA GLU A 26 4.81 -1.45 -12.76
C GLU A 26 6.22 -0.85 -12.85
N SER A 27 6.53 0.08 -11.95
CA SER A 27 7.84 0.72 -11.85
C SER A 27 8.94 -0.25 -11.42
N ILE A 28 8.67 -1.17 -10.48
CA ILE A 28 9.60 -2.24 -10.11
C ILE A 28 9.87 -3.17 -11.31
N LEU A 29 8.83 -3.55 -12.07
CA LEU A 29 8.99 -4.36 -13.28
C LEU A 29 9.83 -3.65 -14.33
N ALA A 30 9.54 -2.37 -14.58
CA ALA A 30 10.29 -1.55 -15.53
C ALA A 30 11.77 -1.50 -15.15
N ALA A 31 12.06 -1.28 -13.86
CA ALA A 31 13.41 -1.23 -13.34
C ALA A 31 14.14 -2.57 -13.47
N ALA A 32 13.48 -3.67 -13.12
CA ALA A 32 14.05 -5.00 -13.21
C ALA A 32 14.31 -5.43 -14.67
N ALA A 33 13.36 -5.18 -15.57
CA ALA A 33 13.49 -5.50 -17.00
C ALA A 33 14.59 -4.66 -17.67
N SER A 34 14.65 -3.36 -17.37
CA SER A 34 15.71 -2.48 -17.90
C SER A 34 17.08 -2.88 -17.36
N ALA A 35 17.17 -3.25 -16.07
CA ALA A 35 18.41 -3.76 -15.48
C ALA A 35 18.86 -5.09 -16.10
N ALA A 36 17.93 -5.90 -16.62
CA ALA A 36 18.21 -7.11 -17.40
C ALA A 36 18.48 -6.82 -18.90
N GLY A 37 18.70 -5.55 -19.27
CA GLY A 37 19.05 -5.12 -20.63
C GLY A 37 17.90 -5.16 -21.63
N LYS A 38 16.65 -5.21 -21.18
CA LYS A 38 15.48 -5.16 -22.06
C LYS A 38 15.15 -3.72 -22.43
N SER A 39 14.72 -3.49 -23.67
CA SER A 39 14.13 -2.24 -24.11
C SER A 39 12.71 -2.10 -23.54
N VAL A 40 12.47 -1.08 -22.72
CA VAL A 40 11.19 -0.89 -22.01
C VAL A 40 10.58 0.46 -22.37
N LEU A 41 9.33 0.46 -22.83
CA LEU A 41 8.49 1.65 -22.92
C LEU A 41 7.48 1.64 -21.77
N HIS A 42 7.50 2.70 -20.97
CA HIS A 42 6.65 2.84 -19.79
C HIS A 42 5.75 4.07 -19.95
N LEU A 43 4.46 3.80 -20.14
CA LEU A 43 3.43 4.78 -20.44
C LEU A 43 2.55 5.01 -19.22
N ASP A 44 1.99 6.20 -19.07
CA ASP A 44 0.91 6.46 -18.13
C ASP A 44 -0.12 7.41 -18.74
N PRO A 45 -1.44 7.10 -18.68
CA PRO A 45 -2.46 8.07 -19.08
C PRO A 45 -2.53 9.29 -18.17
N ASN A 46 -2.09 9.18 -16.91
CA ASN A 46 -2.16 10.25 -15.93
C ASN A 46 -1.05 11.29 -16.15
N PRO A 47 -1.25 12.54 -15.67
CA PRO A 47 -0.22 13.58 -15.72
C PRO A 47 0.85 13.46 -14.62
N PHE A 48 0.76 12.44 -13.76
CA PHE A 48 1.62 12.20 -12.61
C PHE A 48 2.07 10.74 -12.56
N TYR A 49 3.08 10.44 -11.73
CA TYR A 49 3.55 9.09 -11.46
C TYR A 49 2.79 8.40 -10.33
N GLY A 50 2.82 7.07 -10.33
CA GLY A 50 2.39 6.26 -9.19
C GLY A 50 1.03 5.60 -9.37
N SER A 51 0.23 5.98 -10.37
CA SER A 51 -1.09 5.36 -10.61
C SER A 51 -1.90 5.23 -9.29
N HIS A 52 -2.27 4.01 -8.90
CA HIS A 52 -3.00 3.70 -7.67
C HIS A 52 -2.17 3.78 -6.38
N PHE A 53 -0.85 3.93 -6.49
CA PHE A 53 0.12 4.17 -5.41
C PHE A 53 0.58 5.64 -5.35
N ALA A 54 -0.07 6.55 -6.08
CA ALA A 54 0.32 7.96 -6.12
C ALA A 54 0.07 8.68 -4.78
N SER A 55 0.92 9.69 -4.52
CA SER A 55 0.68 10.71 -3.51
C SER A 55 0.27 12.00 -4.22
N LEU A 56 -0.92 12.52 -3.92
CA LEU A 56 -1.54 13.60 -4.70
C LEU A 56 -1.95 14.76 -3.79
N PRO A 57 -1.90 16.01 -4.30
CA PRO A 57 -2.59 17.14 -3.66
C PRO A 57 -4.11 16.86 -3.51
N PRO A 58 -4.81 17.49 -2.54
CA PRO A 58 -6.22 17.26 -2.28
C PRO A 58 -7.13 17.38 -3.51
N ASP A 59 -6.89 18.40 -4.35
CA ASP A 59 -7.70 18.63 -5.56
C ASP A 59 -7.45 17.56 -6.62
N ASP A 60 -6.18 17.18 -6.82
CA ASP A 60 -5.79 16.16 -7.79
C ASP A 60 -6.28 14.77 -7.34
N LEU A 61 -6.25 14.49 -6.03
CA LEU A 61 -6.80 13.27 -5.43
C LEU A 61 -8.32 13.21 -5.60
N SER A 62 -9.02 14.32 -5.32
CA SER A 62 -10.47 14.42 -5.49
C SER A 62 -10.87 14.16 -6.95
N GLY A 63 -10.17 14.79 -7.89
CA GLY A 63 -10.38 14.55 -9.32
C GLY A 63 -10.10 13.11 -9.73
N PHE A 64 -9.07 12.47 -9.17
CA PHE A 64 -8.77 11.06 -9.46
C PHE A 64 -9.84 10.09 -8.93
N LEU A 65 -10.45 10.39 -7.79
CA LEU A 65 -11.53 9.58 -7.20
C LEU A 65 -12.87 9.78 -7.93
N ASP A 66 -13.18 11.01 -8.36
CA ASP A 66 -14.48 11.37 -8.92
C ASP A 66 -14.61 11.09 -10.43
N HIS A 67 -13.50 11.02 -11.17
CA HIS A 67 -13.56 10.86 -12.63
C HIS A 67 -13.51 9.40 -13.08
N PRO A 68 -14.61 8.82 -13.60
CA PRO A 68 -14.50 7.73 -14.56
C PRO A 68 -13.77 8.28 -15.80
N ARG A 69 -12.54 7.81 -16.04
CA ARG A 69 -11.77 8.20 -17.23
C ARG A 69 -12.61 7.89 -18.48
N PRO A 70 -12.60 8.78 -19.50
CA PRO A 70 -13.47 8.64 -20.67
C PRO A 70 -13.23 7.31 -21.39
N SER A 71 -14.30 6.69 -21.89
CA SER A 71 -14.24 5.49 -22.72
C SER A 71 -13.34 5.74 -23.93
N SER A 72 -12.47 4.78 -24.21
CA SER A 72 -11.63 4.77 -25.42
C SER A 72 -12.51 4.96 -26.67
N PRO A 73 -12.09 5.77 -27.66
CA PRO A 73 -12.84 5.93 -28.90
C PRO A 73 -13.00 4.58 -29.64
N ASP A 74 -14.05 4.48 -30.46
CA ASP A 74 -14.42 3.25 -31.18
C ASP A 74 -13.21 2.67 -31.96
N PRO A 75 -12.83 1.40 -31.73
CA PRO A 75 -11.67 0.78 -32.40
C PRO A 75 -11.84 0.67 -33.92
N ALA A 76 -13.06 0.86 -34.44
CA ALA A 76 -13.35 0.88 -35.87
C ALA A 76 -12.68 2.05 -36.63
N ALA A 77 -12.27 3.12 -35.93
CA ALA A 77 -11.46 4.18 -36.52
C ALA A 77 -9.96 3.82 -36.61
N ALA A 78 -9.56 2.68 -36.03
CA ALA A 78 -8.19 2.23 -35.95
C ALA A 78 -7.89 1.06 -36.91
N SER A 79 -8.03 1.25 -38.22
CA SER A 79 -7.51 0.28 -39.19
C SER A 79 -5.97 0.34 -39.22
N GLY A 80 -5.32 -0.64 -38.60
CA GLY A 80 -3.96 -1.05 -38.94
C GLY A 80 -3.96 -1.83 -40.26
N GLY A 81 -2.76 -2.12 -40.80
CA GLY A 81 -2.58 -2.85 -42.07
C GLY A 81 -3.32 -4.19 -42.14
N ASP A 82 -3.37 -4.79 -43.34
CA ASP A 82 -4.28 -5.89 -43.72
C ASP A 82 -4.29 -7.10 -42.77
N ASP A 83 -3.25 -7.30 -41.95
CA ASP A 83 -3.06 -8.47 -41.07
C ASP A 83 -3.35 -8.24 -39.56
N LEU A 84 -3.49 -6.99 -39.10
CA LEU A 84 -3.71 -6.67 -37.68
C LEU A 84 -5.16 -6.21 -37.42
N ALA A 85 -5.78 -6.74 -36.37
CA ALA A 85 -7.07 -6.31 -35.86
C ALA A 85 -6.89 -5.42 -34.62
N ALA A 86 -7.62 -4.32 -34.55
CA ALA A 86 -7.69 -3.49 -33.34
C ALA A 86 -8.72 -4.07 -32.35
N ALA A 87 -8.27 -4.39 -31.14
CA ALA A 87 -9.15 -4.73 -30.02
C ALA A 87 -9.30 -3.53 -29.07
N SER A 88 -10.50 -3.28 -28.57
CA SER A 88 -10.73 -2.22 -27.58
C SER A 88 -10.05 -2.57 -26.26
N ILE A 89 -9.59 -1.52 -25.58
CA ILE A 89 -9.15 -1.58 -24.20
C ILE A 89 -10.07 -0.66 -23.41
N ASP A 90 -10.70 -1.20 -22.38
CA ASP A 90 -11.61 -0.44 -21.53
C ASP A 90 -10.92 -0.15 -20.20
N LEU A 91 -11.31 0.95 -19.58
CA LEU A 91 -10.83 1.35 -18.29
C LEU A 91 -12.00 1.42 -17.32
N ARG A 92 -11.91 0.71 -16.20
CA ARG A 92 -12.95 0.69 -15.18
C ARG A 92 -12.50 1.46 -13.95
N SER A 93 -13.45 2.09 -13.24
CA SER A 93 -13.17 2.63 -11.92
C SER A 93 -12.96 1.50 -10.92
N LEU A 94 -11.92 1.62 -10.09
CA LEU A 94 -11.66 0.76 -8.93
C LEU A 94 -12.10 1.39 -7.62
N TYR A 95 -12.64 2.62 -7.68
CA TYR A 95 -13.11 3.38 -6.53
C TYR A 95 -14.61 3.62 -6.63
N SER A 96 -15.31 3.50 -5.51
CA SER A 96 -16.74 3.75 -5.38
C SER A 96 -17.06 4.45 -4.06
N ASP A 97 -18.31 4.92 -3.95
CA ASP A 97 -18.86 5.49 -2.71
C ASP A 97 -18.03 6.66 -2.14
N VAL A 98 -17.41 7.44 -3.03
CA VAL A 98 -16.54 8.57 -2.68
C VAL A 98 -17.33 9.64 -1.95
N GLU A 99 -16.77 10.12 -0.84
CA GLU A 99 -17.35 11.13 0.04
C GLU A 99 -16.27 12.12 0.46
N ILE A 100 -16.26 13.28 -0.18
CA ILE A 100 -15.27 14.33 0.07
C ILE A 100 -15.95 15.50 0.78
N SER A 101 -15.32 15.98 1.85
CA SER A 101 -15.82 17.09 2.66
C SER A 101 -14.68 18.04 2.98
N SER A 102 -14.88 19.33 2.70
CA SER A 102 -13.99 20.41 3.12
C SER A 102 -14.67 21.24 4.20
N PHE A 103 -13.99 21.43 5.33
CA PHE A 103 -14.50 22.16 6.49
C PHE A 103 -13.83 23.54 6.62
N ALA A 104 -12.68 23.74 5.96
CA ALA A 104 -11.93 24.99 5.94
C ALA A 104 -11.29 25.23 4.55
N PRO A 105 -12.11 25.51 3.51
CA PRO A 105 -11.66 25.56 2.12
C PRO A 105 -10.58 26.62 1.88
N GLU A 106 -10.68 27.80 2.50
CA GLU A 106 -9.69 28.87 2.35
C GLU A 106 -8.29 28.48 2.85
N THR A 107 -8.22 27.74 3.97
CA THR A 107 -6.96 27.24 4.52
C THR A 107 -6.37 26.14 3.64
N LEU A 108 -7.23 25.26 3.12
CA LEU A 108 -6.81 24.20 2.21
C LEU A 108 -6.25 24.77 0.90
N GLU A 109 -6.91 25.75 0.31
CA GLU A 109 -6.50 26.35 -0.97
C GLU A 109 -5.12 27.02 -0.90
N GLN A 110 -4.82 27.71 0.22
CA GLN A 110 -3.51 28.32 0.46
C GLN A 110 -2.35 27.31 0.50
N HIS A 111 -2.66 26.06 0.84
CA HIS A 111 -1.68 25.02 1.11
C HIS A 111 -1.80 23.79 0.19
N SER A 112 -2.76 23.72 -0.72
CA SER A 112 -3.12 22.51 -1.48
C SER A 112 -1.90 21.83 -2.13
N ARG A 113 -1.02 22.60 -2.78
CA ARG A 113 0.20 22.11 -3.44
C ARG A 113 1.32 21.64 -2.49
N LYS A 114 1.19 21.87 -1.19
CA LYS A 114 2.14 21.45 -0.15
C LYS A 114 1.74 20.12 0.50
N PHE A 115 0.65 19.51 0.04
CA PHE A 115 0.19 18.21 0.47
C PHE A 115 0.54 17.14 -0.56
N SER A 116 0.98 15.99 -0.06
CA SER A 116 1.20 14.76 -0.82
C SER A 116 0.41 13.65 -0.14
N LEU A 117 -0.86 13.50 -0.51
CA LEU A 117 -1.78 12.55 0.12
C LEU A 117 -1.70 11.18 -0.56
N ASP A 118 -1.23 10.16 0.17
CA ASP A 118 -1.19 8.78 -0.32
C ASP A 118 -2.58 8.20 -0.60
N LEU A 119 -2.86 7.89 -1.86
CA LEU A 119 -4.12 7.28 -2.27
C LEU A 119 -4.29 5.85 -1.74
N SER A 120 -3.19 5.10 -1.60
CA SER A 120 -3.19 3.73 -1.08
C SER A 120 -2.97 3.64 0.43
N GLY A 121 -2.93 4.78 1.14
CA GLY A 121 -2.66 4.84 2.57
C GLY A 121 -3.77 4.20 3.42
N PRO A 122 -3.46 3.79 4.67
CA PRO A 122 -2.15 3.79 5.32
C PRO A 122 -1.27 2.62 4.84
N ARG A 123 0.03 2.89 4.61
CA ARG A 123 1.08 1.87 4.45
C ARG A 123 2.41 2.34 5.03
N VAL A 124 3.24 1.40 5.43
CA VAL A 124 4.59 1.63 5.98
C VAL A 124 5.50 0.47 5.58
N LEU A 125 6.80 0.64 5.74
CA LEU A 125 7.76 -0.45 5.57
C LEU A 125 8.22 -0.92 6.96
N PHE A 126 8.27 -2.24 7.16
CA PHE A 126 9.05 -2.77 8.27
C PHE A 126 10.53 -2.52 8.01
N CYS A 127 11.34 -2.23 9.03
CA CYS A 127 12.77 -1.97 8.78
C CYS A 127 13.49 -3.18 8.17
N ALA A 128 13.05 -4.40 8.49
CA ALA A 128 13.60 -5.65 7.96
C ALA A 128 12.75 -6.23 6.81
N ASP A 129 11.95 -5.40 6.13
CA ASP A 129 11.05 -5.87 5.07
C ASP A 129 11.78 -6.30 3.80
N LYS A 130 11.25 -7.29 3.08
CA LYS A 130 11.81 -7.68 1.76
C LYS A 130 11.73 -6.53 0.75
N ALA A 131 10.73 -5.65 0.91
CA ALA A 131 10.64 -4.42 0.13
C ALA A 131 11.82 -3.46 0.38
N VAL A 132 12.34 -3.38 1.61
CA VAL A 132 13.56 -2.61 1.90
C VAL A 132 14.76 -3.24 1.19
N ASP A 133 14.89 -4.56 1.23
CA ASP A 133 15.96 -5.28 0.52
C ASP A 133 15.87 -5.06 -1.00
N ALA A 134 14.68 -5.05 -1.58
CA ALA A 134 14.47 -4.76 -3.00
C ALA A 134 14.84 -3.31 -3.38
N ILE A 135 14.52 -2.34 -2.52
CA ILE A 135 14.91 -0.93 -2.69
C ILE A 135 16.43 -0.78 -2.68
N LEU A 136 17.14 -1.49 -1.78
CA LEU A 136 18.60 -1.49 -1.72
C LEU A 136 19.21 -2.20 -2.94
N LYS A 137 18.74 -3.43 -3.25
CA LYS A 137 19.27 -4.24 -4.35
C LYS A 137 19.12 -3.58 -5.71
N SER A 138 18.01 -2.88 -5.92
CA SER A 138 17.75 -2.16 -7.17
C SER A 138 18.55 -0.86 -7.29
N GLY A 139 19.06 -0.29 -6.19
CA GLY A 139 19.65 1.05 -6.14
C GLY A 139 18.62 2.18 -6.06
N ALA A 140 17.33 1.88 -5.90
CA ALA A 140 16.27 2.89 -5.75
C ALA A 140 16.42 3.71 -4.46
N ASN A 141 17.13 3.19 -3.45
CA ASN A 141 17.44 3.89 -2.20
C ASN A 141 18.20 5.22 -2.39
N GLN A 142 18.81 5.46 -3.56
CA GLN A 142 19.48 6.72 -3.88
C GLN A 142 18.50 7.88 -4.13
N TYR A 143 17.20 7.58 -4.30
CA TYR A 143 16.19 8.55 -4.72
C TYR A 143 15.06 8.73 -3.71
N VAL A 144 15.08 8.00 -2.60
CA VAL A 144 14.05 8.07 -1.57
C VAL A 144 14.69 8.02 -0.19
N GLU A 145 14.24 8.93 0.68
CA GLU A 145 14.64 8.98 2.08
C GLU A 145 13.49 8.53 2.98
N PHE A 146 13.82 8.05 4.17
CA PHE A 146 12.84 7.51 5.12
C PHE A 146 13.01 8.14 6.51
N LYS A 147 11.90 8.24 7.25
CA LYS A 147 11.92 8.48 8.70
C LYS A 147 11.13 7.41 9.45
N SER A 148 11.40 7.31 10.74
CA SER A 148 10.69 6.40 11.65
C SER A 148 9.21 6.79 11.77
N ILE A 149 8.37 5.77 11.94
CA ILE A 149 7.13 5.92 12.70
C ILE A 149 7.52 5.79 14.18
N ASP A 150 7.13 6.78 14.99
CA ASP A 150 7.67 6.99 16.32
C ASP A 150 7.00 6.11 17.38
N ALA A 151 5.74 5.73 17.16
CA ALA A 151 4.97 4.88 18.06
C ALA A 151 3.96 3.99 17.35
N SER A 152 3.64 2.86 17.99
CA SER A 152 2.51 2.01 17.65
C SER A 152 1.58 1.88 18.86
N LEU A 153 0.29 2.06 18.62
CA LEU A 153 -0.78 2.11 19.61
C LEU A 153 -1.83 1.07 19.28
N VAL A 154 -2.44 0.50 20.31
CA VAL A 154 -3.59 -0.38 20.19
C VAL A 154 -4.72 0.11 21.07
N CYS A 155 -5.94 0.07 20.57
CA CYS A 155 -7.13 0.34 21.38
C CYS A 155 -7.43 -0.86 22.27
N ASP A 156 -7.54 -0.64 23.58
CA ASP A 156 -7.95 -1.66 24.53
C ASP A 156 -9.48 -1.83 24.59
N LYS A 157 -9.96 -2.83 25.34
CA LYS A 157 -11.40 -3.10 25.50
C LYS A 157 -12.15 -1.97 26.23
N GLY A 158 -11.43 -1.07 26.90
CA GLY A 158 -11.98 0.11 27.56
C GLY A 158 -12.05 1.34 26.66
N GLY A 159 -11.60 1.23 25.39
CA GLY A 159 -11.57 2.34 24.44
C GLY A 159 -10.30 3.20 24.54
N ASN A 160 -9.33 2.84 25.38
CA ASN A 160 -8.13 3.64 25.59
C ASN A 160 -7.03 3.22 24.60
N LEU A 161 -6.31 4.22 24.07
CA LEU A 161 -5.12 3.98 23.25
C LEU A 161 -3.91 3.71 24.15
N VAL A 162 -3.32 2.53 24.00
CA VAL A 162 -2.14 2.12 24.79
C VAL A 162 -0.96 1.81 23.87
N ASN A 163 0.24 2.18 24.31
CA ASN A 163 1.48 1.83 23.61
C ASN A 163 1.64 0.31 23.49
N VAL A 164 2.04 -0.13 22.29
CA VAL A 164 2.43 -1.50 22.02
C VAL A 164 3.76 -1.77 22.75
N PRO A 165 3.82 -2.74 23.68
CA PRO A 165 5.05 -3.09 24.35
C PRO A 165 5.93 -3.92 23.40
N ASP A 166 6.74 -3.22 22.61
CA ASP A 166 7.55 -3.75 21.50
C ASP A 166 8.93 -4.28 21.92
N SER A 167 9.32 -4.09 23.18
CA SER A 167 10.62 -4.49 23.72
C SER A 167 10.51 -5.17 25.08
N ARG A 168 11.51 -6.01 25.41
CA ARG A 168 11.64 -6.59 26.76
C ARG A 168 11.58 -5.50 27.83
N ALA A 169 12.26 -4.38 27.61
CA ALA A 169 12.28 -3.25 28.54
C ALA A 169 10.88 -2.61 28.70
N ALA A 170 10.13 -2.43 27.61
CA ALA A 170 8.76 -1.92 27.65
C ALA A 170 7.84 -2.85 28.43
N ILE A 171 7.91 -4.17 28.16
CA ILE A 171 7.15 -5.20 28.89
C ILE A 171 7.46 -5.17 30.39
N PHE A 172 8.73 -5.05 30.76
CA PHE A 172 9.13 -4.97 32.18
C PHE A 172 8.59 -3.71 32.87
N LYS A 173 8.54 -2.58 32.16
CA LYS A 173 8.02 -1.29 32.69
C LYS A 173 6.49 -1.23 32.75
N ASP A 174 5.78 -2.07 32.00
CA ASP A 174 4.32 -2.10 32.01
C ASP A 174 3.77 -2.49 33.39
N LYS A 175 3.00 -1.58 34.02
CA LYS A 175 2.39 -1.78 35.34
C LYS A 175 1.07 -2.54 35.28
N SER A 176 0.47 -2.68 34.11
CA SER A 176 -0.79 -3.41 33.90
C SER A 176 -0.58 -4.93 33.87
N LEU A 177 0.66 -5.40 33.71
CA LEU A 177 1.01 -6.83 33.73
C LEU A 177 1.57 -7.25 35.09
N SER A 178 1.01 -8.32 35.66
CA SER A 178 1.54 -8.98 36.85
C SER A 178 2.86 -9.71 36.57
N LEU A 179 3.61 -10.06 37.64
CA LEU A 179 4.87 -10.80 37.51
C LEU A 179 4.68 -12.17 36.84
N VAL A 180 3.54 -12.83 37.08
CA VAL A 180 3.22 -14.13 36.47
C VAL A 180 3.03 -13.97 34.97
N GLU A 181 2.29 -12.96 34.54
CA GLU A 181 2.03 -12.67 33.13
C GLU A 181 3.32 -12.28 32.39
N LYS A 182 4.18 -11.47 33.02
CA LYS A 182 5.51 -11.13 32.48
C LYS A 182 6.37 -12.39 32.28
N ASN A 183 6.38 -13.31 33.26
CA ASN A 183 7.14 -14.56 33.15
C ASN A 183 6.62 -15.46 32.01
N VAL A 184 5.29 -15.56 31.85
CA VAL A 184 4.68 -16.33 30.75
C VAL A 184 5.05 -15.72 29.39
N LEU A 185 4.96 -14.39 29.25
CA LEU A 185 5.31 -13.68 28.03
C LEU A 185 6.80 -13.83 27.67
N MET A 186 7.69 -13.75 28.65
CA MET A 186 9.13 -13.96 28.43
C MET A 186 9.46 -15.39 27.97
N ARG A 187 8.75 -16.40 28.48
CA ARG A 187 8.89 -17.79 28.02
C ARG A 187 8.41 -17.94 26.57
N PHE A 188 7.29 -17.31 26.22
CA PHE A 188 6.80 -17.28 24.85
C PHE A 188 7.83 -16.68 23.89
N PHE A 189 8.36 -15.48 24.17
CA PHE A 189 9.38 -14.88 23.29
C PHE A 189 10.67 -15.70 23.19
N LYS A 190 11.07 -16.38 24.27
CA LYS A 190 12.21 -17.29 24.24
C LYS A 190 11.96 -18.47 23.30
N LEU A 191 10.77 -19.08 23.37
CA LEU A 191 10.36 -20.17 22.48
C LEU A 191 10.40 -19.72 21.01
N VAL A 192 9.85 -18.53 20.71
CA VAL A 192 9.88 -17.96 19.35
C VAL A 192 11.33 -17.73 18.89
N GLN A 193 12.18 -17.13 19.72
CA GLN A 193 13.58 -16.90 19.38
C GLN A 193 14.35 -18.21 19.13
N GLN A 194 14.10 -19.24 19.94
CA GLN A 194 14.72 -20.57 19.79
C GLN A 194 14.27 -21.26 18.48
N HIS A 195 13.02 -21.07 18.06
CA HIS A 195 12.52 -21.62 16.80
C HIS A 195 13.31 -21.11 15.59
N PHE A 196 13.72 -19.84 15.57
CA PHE A 196 14.51 -19.26 14.47
C PHE A 196 16.02 -19.49 14.59
N SER A 197 16.56 -19.58 15.80
CA SER A 197 18.02 -19.66 16.01
C SER A 197 18.62 -21.02 15.61
N GLY A 198 17.80 -22.04 15.40
CA GLY A 198 18.24 -23.38 14.98
C GLY A 198 18.95 -24.20 16.07
N ASP A 199 19.40 -23.57 17.16
CA ASP A 199 20.13 -24.19 18.26
C ASP A 199 19.24 -25.05 19.18
N GLY A 200 19.13 -26.33 18.86
CA GLY A 200 18.57 -27.39 19.71
C GLY A 200 17.24 -27.98 19.23
N GLU A 201 17.14 -29.31 19.17
CA GLU A 201 15.91 -30.04 18.79
C GLU A 201 14.80 -29.99 19.85
N SER A 202 15.11 -29.68 21.12
CA SER A 202 14.18 -29.93 22.24
C SER A 202 13.17 -28.82 22.54
N ASP A 203 13.32 -27.61 21.98
CA ASP A 203 12.49 -26.42 22.31
C ASP A 203 11.93 -25.73 21.04
N ARG A 204 11.64 -26.49 19.98
CA ARG A 204 10.98 -25.93 18.78
C ARG A 204 9.46 -26.06 18.87
N ILE A 205 8.75 -25.11 18.26
CA ILE A 205 7.31 -25.22 18.03
C ILE A 205 7.06 -26.45 17.14
N SER A 206 6.14 -27.32 17.53
CA SER A 206 5.86 -28.55 16.79
C SER A 206 5.21 -28.26 15.44
N GLU A 207 5.37 -29.15 14.45
CA GLU A 207 4.72 -29.00 13.14
C GLU A 207 3.18 -28.95 13.24
N GLU A 208 2.61 -29.68 14.21
CA GLU A 208 1.18 -29.61 14.51
C GLU A 208 0.78 -28.21 15.00
N ASP A 209 1.56 -27.62 15.91
CA ASP A 209 1.30 -26.27 16.39
C ASP A 209 1.50 -25.25 15.27
N LEU A 210 2.53 -25.40 14.42
CA LEU A 210 2.79 -24.51 13.27
C LEU A 210 1.62 -24.48 12.27
N ALA A 211 1.00 -25.64 12.03
CA ALA A 211 -0.16 -25.75 11.14
C ALA A 211 -1.48 -25.27 11.78
N SER A 212 -1.57 -25.25 13.12
CA SER A 212 -2.76 -24.81 13.84
C SER A 212 -3.03 -23.31 13.70
N PRO A 213 -4.27 -22.83 13.93
CA PRO A 213 -4.57 -21.40 14.00
C PRO A 213 -3.75 -20.69 15.06
N PHE A 214 -3.15 -19.55 14.71
CA PHE A 214 -2.24 -18.82 15.61
C PHE A 214 -2.92 -18.40 16.92
N VAL A 215 -4.19 -18.00 16.85
CA VAL A 215 -5.00 -17.68 18.04
C VAL A 215 -5.11 -18.84 19.03
N GLU A 216 -5.23 -20.08 18.54
CA GLU A 216 -5.31 -21.28 19.36
C GLU A 216 -3.96 -21.58 20.00
N PHE A 217 -2.86 -21.38 19.25
CA PHE A 217 -1.51 -21.48 19.80
C PHE A 217 -1.23 -20.43 20.89
N LEU A 218 -1.61 -19.16 20.67
CA LEU A 218 -1.47 -18.12 21.69
C LEU A 218 -2.28 -18.43 22.96
N ALA A 219 -3.46 -19.03 22.80
CA ALA A 219 -4.27 -19.51 23.93
C ALA A 219 -3.60 -20.69 24.65
N LYS A 220 -3.01 -21.65 23.92
CA LYS A 220 -2.23 -22.77 24.45
C LYS A 220 -1.05 -22.28 25.30
N MET A 221 -0.42 -21.18 24.89
CA MET A 221 0.67 -20.51 25.62
C MET A 221 0.22 -19.75 26.87
N ARG A 222 -1.10 -19.68 27.13
CA ARG A 222 -1.72 -19.01 28.29
C ARG A 222 -1.33 -17.54 28.42
N LEU A 223 -1.17 -16.86 27.29
CA LEU A 223 -0.88 -15.43 27.27
C LEU A 223 -2.10 -14.62 27.77
N PRO A 224 -1.88 -13.49 28.47
CA PRO A 224 -2.97 -12.59 28.86
C PRO A 224 -3.77 -12.10 27.65
N GLU A 225 -5.08 -11.93 27.81
CA GLU A 225 -5.99 -11.46 26.74
C GLU A 225 -5.49 -10.17 26.06
N LYS A 226 -5.05 -9.19 26.87
CA LYS A 226 -4.47 -7.94 26.37
C LYS A 226 -3.26 -8.18 25.45
N ILE A 227 -2.38 -9.10 25.84
CA ILE A 227 -1.16 -9.40 25.08
C ILE A 227 -1.46 -10.24 23.84
N LYS A 228 -2.41 -11.18 23.91
CA LYS A 228 -2.90 -11.88 22.72
C LYS A 228 -3.41 -10.89 21.68
N SER A 229 -4.23 -9.92 22.09
CA SER A 229 -4.73 -8.86 21.21
C SER A 229 -3.59 -8.03 20.59
N VAL A 230 -2.61 -7.61 21.39
CA VAL A 230 -1.41 -6.90 20.88
C VAL A 230 -0.67 -7.73 19.84
N ILE A 231 -0.37 -8.99 20.15
CA ILE A 231 0.37 -9.88 19.24
C ILE A 231 -0.39 -10.10 17.94
N LEU A 232 -1.70 -10.36 18.01
CA LEU A 232 -2.53 -10.61 16.83
C LEU A 232 -2.67 -9.37 15.95
N TYR A 233 -3.07 -8.24 16.54
CA TYR A 233 -3.55 -7.10 15.75
C TYR A 233 -2.52 -5.99 15.58
N ALA A 234 -1.63 -5.78 16.54
CA ALA A 234 -0.65 -4.69 16.49
C ALA A 234 0.78 -5.14 16.07
N ILE A 235 1.06 -6.44 16.13
CA ILE A 235 2.36 -7.02 15.71
C ILE A 235 2.19 -7.88 14.46
N ALA A 236 1.36 -8.93 14.54
CA ALA A 236 1.06 -9.80 13.39
C ALA A 236 0.07 -9.17 12.40
N MET A 237 -0.47 -8.00 12.72
CA MET A 237 -1.33 -7.19 11.85
C MET A 237 -2.52 -7.95 11.27
N ALA A 238 -3.19 -8.79 12.06
CA ALA A 238 -4.37 -9.54 11.60
C ALA A 238 -5.52 -8.60 11.19
N ASP A 239 -6.17 -8.90 10.07
CA ASP A 239 -7.28 -8.09 9.54
C ASP A 239 -8.63 -8.48 10.14
N TYR A 240 -8.89 -9.76 10.37
CA TYR A 240 -10.18 -10.28 10.85
C TYR A 240 -10.10 -10.75 12.31
N ASP A 241 -11.25 -10.79 12.99
CA ASP A 241 -11.40 -11.37 14.32
C ASP A 241 -10.99 -12.83 14.34
N GLN A 242 -9.77 -13.11 14.83
CA GLN A 242 -9.23 -14.46 14.85
C GLN A 242 -9.94 -15.35 15.88
N GLU A 243 -10.65 -14.79 16.86
CA GLU A 243 -11.39 -15.55 17.86
C GLU A 243 -12.79 -15.98 17.37
N ASP A 244 -13.30 -15.37 16.30
CA ASP A 244 -14.62 -15.64 15.73
C ASP A 244 -14.53 -16.55 14.50
N LYS A 245 -14.76 -17.85 14.70
CA LYS A 245 -14.65 -18.85 13.61
C LYS A 245 -15.66 -18.67 12.48
N GLU A 246 -16.78 -17.99 12.72
CA GLU A 246 -17.82 -17.76 11.70
C GLU A 246 -17.55 -16.46 10.93
N ALA A 247 -17.09 -15.41 11.62
CA ALA A 247 -16.80 -14.13 10.99
C ALA A 247 -15.40 -14.04 10.34
N CYS A 248 -14.44 -14.87 10.79
CA CYS A 248 -13.07 -14.83 10.31
C CYS A 248 -12.93 -15.42 8.91
N LYS A 249 -12.63 -14.57 7.93
CA LYS A 249 -12.41 -15.00 6.54
C LYS A 249 -10.99 -15.45 6.25
N ILE A 250 -10.03 -14.91 6.99
CA ILE A 250 -8.60 -15.19 6.82
C ILE A 250 -8.04 -15.55 8.18
N VAL A 251 -7.84 -16.85 8.39
CA VAL A 251 -7.23 -17.40 9.60
C VAL A 251 -5.72 -17.41 9.44
N ILE A 252 -5.02 -16.76 10.36
CA ILE A 252 -3.56 -16.79 10.41
C ILE A 252 -3.11 -18.12 11.02
N SER A 253 -2.28 -18.87 10.29
CA SER A 253 -1.62 -20.06 10.84
C SER A 253 -0.54 -19.66 11.84
N THR A 254 -0.21 -20.54 12.79
CA THR A 254 0.87 -20.27 13.75
C THR A 254 2.18 -19.99 13.05
N LYS A 255 2.51 -20.74 11.99
CA LYS A 255 3.70 -20.46 11.17
C LYS A 255 3.74 -19.01 10.68
N GLU A 256 2.66 -18.56 10.04
CA GLU A 256 2.54 -17.18 9.54
C GLU A 256 2.63 -16.16 10.69
N GLY A 257 1.93 -16.39 11.79
CA GLY A 257 1.95 -15.52 12.96
C GLY A 257 3.35 -15.37 13.59
N ILE A 258 4.10 -16.48 13.64
CA ILE A 258 5.48 -16.51 14.14
C ILE A 258 6.45 -15.83 13.18
N GLU A 259 6.29 -15.99 11.86
CA GLU A 259 7.07 -15.29 10.83
C GLU A 259 6.86 -13.77 10.90
N ARG A 260 5.61 -13.30 11.03
CA ARG A 260 5.29 -11.87 11.21
C ARG A 260 5.85 -11.30 12.50
N LEU A 261 5.79 -12.07 13.59
CA LEU A 261 6.39 -11.68 14.86
C LEU A 261 7.92 -11.53 14.75
N ALA A 262 8.57 -12.43 14.03
CA ALA A 262 10.01 -12.37 13.78
C ALA A 262 10.40 -11.18 12.89
N LEU A 263 9.60 -10.87 11.87
CA LEU A 263 9.80 -9.69 11.03
C LEU A 263 9.73 -8.41 11.86
N TYR A 264 8.70 -8.27 12.70
CA TYR A 264 8.54 -7.12 13.59
C TYR A 264 9.76 -6.99 14.52
N HIS A 265 10.12 -8.07 15.22
CA HIS A 265 11.26 -8.06 16.14
C HIS A 265 12.59 -7.75 15.44
N SER A 266 12.81 -8.28 14.24
CA SER A 266 14.02 -8.01 13.44
C SER A 266 14.08 -6.59 12.89
N SER A 267 12.95 -5.88 12.92
CA SER A 267 12.83 -4.51 12.45
C SER A 267 13.09 -3.48 13.54
N VAL A 268 12.72 -3.76 14.80
CA VAL A 268 12.91 -2.85 15.94
C VAL A 268 14.39 -2.49 16.09
N GLY A 269 14.71 -1.20 16.04
CA GLY A 269 16.06 -0.69 16.24
C GLY A 269 17.07 -1.11 15.16
N ARG A 270 16.60 -1.58 13.99
CA ARG A 270 17.47 -2.00 12.89
C ARG A 270 18.26 -0.83 12.29
N PHE A 271 17.66 0.35 12.23
CA PHE A 271 18.31 1.56 11.72
C PHE A 271 18.57 2.55 12.86
N ALA A 272 19.74 3.19 12.84
CA ALA A 272 20.13 4.12 13.90
C ALA A 272 19.18 5.34 14.02
N ASN A 273 18.54 5.73 12.91
CA ASN A 273 17.56 6.81 12.82
C ASN A 273 16.09 6.35 12.96
N ALA A 274 15.85 5.04 13.17
CA ALA A 274 14.51 4.48 13.39
C ALA A 274 14.52 3.53 14.59
N VAL A 275 14.10 4.06 15.75
CA VAL A 275 14.07 3.30 17.01
C VAL A 275 12.97 2.23 16.98
N GLY A 276 11.86 2.51 16.29
CA GLY A 276 10.75 1.57 16.13
C GLY A 276 10.98 0.51 15.04
N ALA A 277 9.92 -0.26 14.76
CA ALA A 277 9.93 -1.31 13.73
C ALA A 277 9.59 -0.81 12.32
N LEU A 278 9.11 0.44 12.19
CA LEU A 278 8.42 0.93 11.00
C LEU A 278 9.07 2.22 10.50
N ILE A 279 9.18 2.34 9.17
CA ILE A 279 9.63 3.54 8.48
C ILE A 279 8.65 3.94 7.38
N TYR A 280 8.70 5.22 7.01
CA TYR A 280 7.84 5.82 6.00
C TYR A 280 8.65 6.80 5.11
N PRO A 281 8.40 6.82 3.79
CA PRO A 281 9.13 7.68 2.86
C PRO A 281 8.81 9.16 3.05
N ILE A 282 9.84 10.01 3.05
CA ILE A 282 9.66 11.47 3.02
C ILE A 282 8.95 11.83 1.70
N TYR A 283 8.01 12.79 1.75
CA TYR A 283 7.11 13.20 0.66
C TYR A 283 6.00 12.21 0.28
N GLY A 284 5.92 11.06 0.95
CA GLY A 284 4.82 10.11 0.79
C GLY A 284 5.19 8.89 -0.04
N GLN A 285 4.25 7.94 -0.13
CA GLN A 285 4.48 6.62 -0.73
C GLN A 285 4.69 6.67 -2.24
N GLY A 286 4.16 7.68 -2.92
CA GLY A 286 4.33 7.89 -4.35
C GLY A 286 5.79 8.06 -4.77
N GLU A 287 6.68 8.45 -3.85
CA GLU A 287 8.13 8.52 -4.10
C GLU A 287 8.73 7.14 -4.38
N LEU A 288 8.17 6.05 -3.83
CA LEU A 288 8.67 4.70 -4.09
C LEU A 288 8.55 4.36 -5.59
N ALA A 289 7.38 4.60 -6.19
CA ALA A 289 7.17 4.34 -7.60
C ALA A 289 8.07 5.22 -8.48
N GLN A 290 8.23 6.50 -8.12
CA GLN A 290 9.12 7.43 -8.83
C GLN A 290 10.59 7.01 -8.74
N ALA A 291 11.06 6.54 -7.59
CA ALA A 291 12.42 6.06 -7.40
C ALA A 291 12.74 4.87 -8.31
N PHE A 292 11.83 3.90 -8.42
CA PHE A 292 11.97 2.79 -9.36
C PHE A 292 11.85 3.25 -10.81
N CYS A 293 10.95 4.19 -11.13
CA CYS A 293 10.86 4.76 -12.47
C CYS A 293 12.18 5.43 -12.90
N ARG A 294 12.78 6.22 -12.00
CA ARG A 294 14.09 6.82 -12.24
C ARG A 294 15.17 5.76 -12.43
N ARG A 295 15.16 4.69 -11.63
CA ARG A 295 16.11 3.59 -11.79
C ARG A 295 15.98 2.90 -13.15
N ALA A 296 14.77 2.67 -13.63
CA ALA A 296 14.53 2.14 -14.95
C ALA A 296 15.03 3.08 -16.06
N ALA A 297 14.77 4.38 -15.94
CA ALA A 297 15.19 5.39 -16.91
C ALA A 297 16.72 5.46 -17.05
N VAL A 298 17.46 5.38 -15.92
CA VAL A 298 18.93 5.31 -15.92
C VAL A 298 19.46 4.08 -16.69
N LYS A 299 18.67 3.01 -16.77
CA LYS A 299 18.99 1.80 -17.53
C LYS A 299 18.34 1.76 -18.93
N GLY A 300 17.87 2.91 -19.44
CA GLY A 300 17.42 3.06 -20.82
C GLY A 300 15.91 2.93 -21.04
N CYS A 301 15.10 2.83 -19.99
CA CYS A 301 13.64 2.85 -20.14
C CYS A 301 13.15 4.23 -20.63
N ILE A 302 12.25 4.23 -21.62
CA ILE A 302 11.58 5.43 -22.12
C ILE A 302 10.28 5.63 -21.35
N TYR A 303 10.11 6.81 -20.75
CA TYR A 303 8.93 7.17 -19.96
C TYR A 303 8.09 8.24 -20.65
N VAL A 304 6.76 8.02 -20.72
CA VAL A 304 5.83 8.98 -21.32
C VAL A 304 4.53 9.07 -20.50
N LEU A 305 4.36 10.18 -19.78
CA LEU A 305 3.10 10.52 -19.09
C LEU A 305 2.09 11.16 -20.05
N ARG A 306 0.82 11.22 -19.65
CA ARG A 306 -0.31 11.74 -20.44
C ARG A 306 -0.47 11.02 -21.78
N MET A 307 -0.07 9.75 -21.85
CA MET A 307 -0.13 8.95 -23.06
C MET A 307 -1.08 7.77 -22.86
N PRO A 308 -2.38 7.92 -23.19
CA PRO A 308 -3.32 6.80 -23.10
C PRO A 308 -3.05 5.78 -24.21
N VAL A 309 -3.23 4.50 -23.89
CA VAL A 309 -3.36 3.43 -24.88
C VAL A 309 -4.84 3.31 -25.25
N ILE A 310 -5.15 3.37 -26.55
CA ILE A 310 -6.54 3.42 -27.04
C ILE A 310 -6.98 2.11 -27.72
N ALA A 311 -6.04 1.27 -28.16
CA ALA A 311 -6.35 -0.05 -28.71
C ALA A 311 -5.16 -1.00 -28.59
N LEU A 312 -5.45 -2.30 -28.62
CA LEU A 312 -4.47 -3.37 -28.74
C LEU A 312 -4.40 -3.86 -30.19
N HIS A 313 -3.21 -4.13 -30.69
CA HIS A 313 -2.99 -4.81 -31.96
C HIS A 313 -2.97 -6.31 -31.74
N ILE A 314 -3.93 -7.01 -32.35
CA ILE A 314 -4.06 -8.47 -32.31
C ILE A 314 -3.84 -9.01 -33.72
N ASP A 315 -2.98 -10.01 -33.84
CA ASP A 315 -2.76 -10.73 -35.08
C ASP A 315 -4.01 -11.52 -35.50
N LYS A 316 -4.49 -11.33 -36.74
CA LYS A 316 -5.76 -11.94 -37.19
C LYS A 316 -5.71 -13.46 -37.29
N GLU A 317 -4.53 -14.05 -37.57
CA GLU A 317 -4.37 -15.49 -37.78
C GLU A 317 -4.14 -16.24 -36.48
N SER A 318 -3.18 -15.79 -35.68
CA SER A 318 -2.78 -16.41 -34.41
C SER A 318 -3.64 -15.97 -33.23
N GLY A 319 -4.27 -14.79 -33.30
CA GLY A 319 -4.97 -14.18 -32.18
C GLY A 319 -4.05 -13.64 -31.09
N GLU A 320 -2.73 -13.57 -31.35
CA GLU A 320 -1.74 -13.09 -30.40
C GLU A 320 -1.65 -11.56 -30.38
N TYR A 321 -1.31 -11.02 -29.21
CA TYR A 321 -0.96 -9.60 -29.05
C TYR A 321 0.35 -9.27 -29.78
N ARG A 322 0.40 -8.11 -30.44
CA ARG A 322 1.56 -7.62 -31.20
C ARG A 322 2.00 -6.19 -30.85
N GLY A 323 1.16 -5.43 -30.16
CA GLY A 323 1.45 -4.02 -29.90
C GLY A 323 0.24 -3.22 -29.45
N VAL A 324 0.43 -1.92 -29.28
CA VAL A 324 -0.61 -0.97 -28.86
C VAL A 324 -0.71 0.20 -29.82
N ARG A 325 -1.90 0.77 -29.91
CA ARG A 325 -2.12 2.09 -30.51
C ARG A 325 -2.24 3.13 -29.42
N LEU A 326 -1.45 4.19 -29.52
CA LEU A 326 -1.41 5.30 -28.57
C LEU A 326 -2.46 6.35 -28.91
N GLY A 327 -2.82 7.17 -27.92
CA GLY A 327 -3.69 8.34 -28.10
C GLY A 327 -3.10 9.40 -29.05
N SER A 328 -1.79 9.38 -29.30
CA SER A 328 -1.14 10.16 -30.36
C SER A 328 -1.45 9.67 -31.78
N GLY A 329 -2.03 8.47 -31.92
CA GLY A 329 -2.22 7.77 -33.18
C GLY A 329 -1.02 6.89 -33.60
N GLN A 330 0.10 6.96 -32.87
CA GLN A 330 1.29 6.14 -33.14
C GLN A 330 1.06 4.68 -32.73
N ASP A 331 1.56 3.75 -33.56
CA ASP A 331 1.59 2.33 -33.26
C ASP A 331 2.96 1.94 -32.66
N ILE A 332 2.93 1.22 -31.54
CA ILE A 332 4.11 0.68 -30.87
C ILE A 332 3.97 -0.84 -30.80
N PHE A 333 5.04 -1.55 -31.14
CA PHE A 333 5.06 -3.01 -31.18
C PHE A 333 5.86 -3.60 -30.03
N SER A 334 5.34 -4.70 -29.49
CA SER A 334 5.97 -5.49 -28.43
C SER A 334 5.30 -6.86 -28.38
N HIS A 335 6.04 -7.87 -27.97
CA HIS A 335 5.47 -9.20 -27.70
C HIS A 335 4.85 -9.31 -26.29
N LYS A 336 5.12 -8.33 -25.41
CA LYS A 336 4.71 -8.37 -24.01
C LYS A 336 4.11 -7.04 -23.57
N LEU A 337 2.97 -7.13 -22.89
CA LEU A 337 2.24 -5.99 -22.35
C LEU A 337 1.91 -6.23 -20.89
N VAL A 338 2.21 -5.25 -20.05
CA VAL A 338 1.77 -5.20 -18.65
C VAL A 338 0.89 -3.96 -18.46
N LEU A 339 -0.29 -4.16 -17.87
CA LEU A 339 -1.28 -3.10 -17.63
C LEU A 339 -1.50 -2.90 -16.13
N GLU A 340 -1.77 -1.65 -15.72
CA GLU A 340 -2.29 -1.38 -14.38
C GLU A 340 -3.68 -2.00 -14.18
N PRO A 341 -4.12 -2.22 -12.92
CA PRO A 341 -5.31 -3.01 -12.60
C PRO A 341 -6.65 -2.41 -13.08
N SER A 342 -6.68 -1.13 -13.45
CA SER A 342 -7.89 -0.47 -13.95
C SER A 342 -8.23 -0.86 -15.39
N PHE A 343 -7.29 -1.41 -16.15
CA PHE A 343 -7.54 -1.81 -17.53
C PHE A 343 -8.24 -3.16 -17.59
N THR A 344 -9.26 -3.24 -18.43
CA THR A 344 -9.95 -4.48 -18.79
C THR A 344 -9.80 -4.71 -20.29
N VAL A 345 -9.28 -5.88 -20.64
CA VAL A 345 -9.27 -6.35 -22.03
C VAL A 345 -10.51 -7.21 -22.22
N PRO A 346 -11.45 -6.83 -23.12
CA PRO A 346 -12.64 -7.63 -23.38
C PRO A 346 -12.23 -9.03 -23.82
N SER A 347 -12.78 -10.06 -23.15
CA SER A 347 -12.58 -11.48 -23.48
C SER A 347 -13.33 -11.85 -24.76
N SER A 348 -13.13 -11.11 -25.85
CA SER A 348 -13.68 -11.44 -27.14
C SER A 348 -12.83 -12.55 -27.74
N ARG A 349 -13.23 -13.81 -27.52
CA ARG A 349 -12.77 -15.07 -28.16
C ARG A 349 -11.93 -16.07 -27.34
N GLY A 350 -11.95 -16.07 -26.01
CA GLY A 350 -11.45 -17.23 -25.23
C GLY A 350 -9.98 -17.64 -25.49
N LEU A 351 -9.12 -16.69 -25.87
CA LEU A 351 -7.77 -16.95 -26.40
C LEU A 351 -6.62 -16.79 -25.40
N LEU A 352 -6.86 -16.43 -24.13
CA LEU A 352 -5.78 -16.20 -23.17
C LEU A 352 -5.94 -17.09 -21.94
N PRO A 353 -5.01 -18.03 -21.67
CA PRO A 353 -4.92 -18.68 -20.38
C PRO A 353 -4.63 -17.61 -19.33
N GLN A 354 -5.54 -17.41 -18.38
CA GLN A 354 -5.36 -16.47 -17.28
C GLN A 354 -5.07 -17.25 -16.00
N ASN A 355 -3.85 -17.11 -15.49
CA ASN A 355 -3.50 -17.59 -14.16
C ASN A 355 -3.50 -16.40 -13.20
N SER A 356 -4.23 -16.52 -12.09
CA SER A 356 -4.22 -15.53 -11.01
C SER A 356 -2.85 -15.54 -10.32
N LEU A 357 -2.25 -14.36 -10.13
CA LEU A 357 -0.99 -14.22 -9.37
C LEU A 357 -1.18 -14.37 -7.86
N MET A 358 -2.42 -14.26 -7.38
CA MET A 358 -2.78 -14.42 -5.97
C MET A 358 -3.78 -15.57 -5.81
N GLU A 359 -3.41 -16.60 -5.03
CA GLU A 359 -4.20 -17.81 -4.81
C GLU A 359 -5.51 -17.55 -4.05
N ASN A 360 -5.60 -16.45 -3.29
CA ASN A 360 -6.77 -16.08 -2.47
C ASN A 360 -7.72 -15.06 -3.14
N ALA A 361 -7.51 -14.72 -4.42
CA ALA A 361 -8.22 -13.65 -5.13
C ALA A 361 -9.70 -13.95 -5.51
N GLN A 362 -10.22 -15.13 -5.19
CA GLN A 362 -11.60 -15.49 -5.51
C GLN A 362 -12.65 -14.81 -4.61
N VAL A 363 -12.23 -14.21 -3.49
CA VAL A 363 -13.12 -13.34 -2.70
C VAL A 363 -12.97 -11.92 -3.24
N LYS A 364 -14.04 -11.37 -3.83
CA LYS A 364 -14.14 -9.94 -4.18
C LYS A 364 -14.08 -9.09 -2.90
N ALA A 365 -12.89 -8.95 -2.34
CA ALA A 365 -12.66 -8.15 -1.15
C ALA A 365 -12.66 -6.66 -1.54
N LYS A 366 -13.20 -5.82 -0.65
CA LYS A 366 -13.11 -4.37 -0.77
C LYS A 366 -12.37 -3.81 0.43
N MET A 367 -11.86 -2.62 0.28
CA MET A 367 -11.19 -1.88 1.33
C MET A 367 -11.81 -0.51 1.47
N ALA A 368 -12.26 -0.18 2.67
CA ALA A 368 -12.65 1.17 3.01
C ALA A 368 -11.38 1.97 3.34
N ARG A 369 -11.23 3.14 2.71
CA ARG A 369 -10.12 4.07 2.98
C ARG A 369 -10.66 5.42 3.42
N GLY A 370 -9.94 6.04 4.34
CA GLY A 370 -10.19 7.40 4.80
C GLY A 370 -8.91 8.21 4.82
N ILE A 371 -8.97 9.46 4.38
CA ILE A 371 -7.88 10.43 4.47
C ILE A 371 -8.44 11.68 5.10
N CYS A 372 -7.83 12.14 6.19
CA CYS A 372 -8.21 13.38 6.87
C CYS A 372 -7.00 14.31 6.97
N ILE A 373 -7.23 15.62 6.84
CA ILE A 373 -6.23 16.65 7.10
C ILE A 373 -6.58 17.33 8.43
N LEU A 374 -5.62 17.39 9.34
CA LEU A 374 -5.79 17.92 10.69
C LEU A 374 -4.90 19.14 10.97
N THR A 375 -5.36 20.03 11.85
CA THR A 375 -4.60 21.21 12.32
C THR A 375 -3.73 20.94 13.55
N SER A 376 -3.91 19.81 14.22
CA SER A 376 -3.07 19.38 15.34
C SER A 376 -2.95 17.85 15.40
N SER A 377 -1.95 17.37 16.12
CA SER A 377 -1.77 15.94 16.36
C SER A 377 -2.87 15.41 17.27
N LEU A 378 -3.31 14.17 17.05
CA LEU A 378 -4.22 13.45 17.95
C LEU A 378 -3.55 13.09 19.30
N ARG A 379 -2.21 13.18 19.39
CA ARG A 379 -1.46 13.03 20.64
C ARG A 379 -0.43 14.15 20.79
N PRO A 380 -0.41 14.86 21.93
CA PRO A 380 0.62 15.87 22.18
C PRO A 380 2.02 15.30 21.99
N ASP A 381 2.91 16.09 21.38
CA ASP A 381 4.34 15.81 21.16
C ASP A 381 4.69 14.60 20.26
N GLU A 382 3.71 13.85 19.74
CA GLU A 382 3.93 12.77 18.78
C GLU A 382 3.46 13.19 17.38
N SER A 383 4.32 13.04 16.37
CA SER A 383 3.97 13.42 14.98
C SER A 383 3.53 12.22 14.14
N ASN A 384 4.27 11.11 14.24
CA ASN A 384 4.13 9.96 13.36
C ASN A 384 3.85 8.70 14.17
N PHE A 385 2.63 8.18 14.10
CA PHE A 385 2.28 6.96 14.83
C PHE A 385 1.19 6.15 14.15
N LEU A 386 1.22 4.84 14.41
CA LEU A 386 0.21 3.89 13.99
C LEU A 386 -0.75 3.61 15.16
N ILE A 387 -2.05 3.68 14.93
CA ILE A 387 -3.09 3.18 15.82
C ILE A 387 -3.74 1.97 15.15
N VAL A 388 -3.97 0.93 15.95
CA VAL A 388 -4.79 -0.22 15.57
C VAL A 388 -6.01 -0.28 16.48
N TYR A 389 -7.19 -0.33 15.87
CA TYR A 389 -8.43 -0.72 16.53
C TYR A 389 -8.70 -2.20 16.24
N PRO A 390 -8.46 -3.10 17.20
CA PRO A 390 -8.80 -4.52 17.05
C PRO A 390 -10.30 -4.71 16.75
N PRO A 391 -10.69 -5.88 16.22
CA PRO A 391 -12.10 -6.27 16.16
C PRO A 391 -12.80 -6.07 17.51
N ARG A 392 -14.07 -5.68 17.44
CA ARG A 392 -14.95 -5.39 18.58
C ARG A 392 -14.54 -4.21 19.48
N SER A 393 -13.50 -3.44 19.13
CA SER A 393 -13.02 -2.31 19.96
C SER A 393 -13.78 -1.00 19.74
N LEU A 394 -14.25 -0.72 18.51
CA LEU A 394 -15.05 0.47 18.20
C LEU A 394 -16.54 0.23 18.46
N TYR A 395 -17.02 -0.97 18.16
CA TYR A 395 -18.39 -1.42 18.41
C TYR A 395 -18.47 -2.96 18.34
N PRO A 396 -19.45 -3.61 19.01
CA PRO A 396 -19.48 -5.08 19.15
C PRO A 396 -19.49 -5.88 17.85
N GLU A 397 -20.16 -5.38 16.79
CA GLU A 397 -20.26 -6.07 15.50
C GLU A 397 -19.07 -5.82 14.57
N GLN A 398 -18.02 -5.13 15.04
CA GLN A 398 -16.82 -4.89 14.26
C GLN A 398 -16.01 -6.18 14.10
N VAL A 399 -15.99 -6.75 12.89
CA VAL A 399 -15.30 -8.01 12.57
C VAL A 399 -13.90 -7.83 12.02
N THR A 400 -13.54 -6.63 11.55
CA THR A 400 -12.22 -6.31 11.00
C THR A 400 -11.48 -5.28 11.85
N SER A 401 -10.15 -5.35 11.86
CA SER A 401 -9.32 -4.31 12.47
C SER A 401 -9.35 -3.04 11.61
N VAL A 402 -9.23 -1.88 12.27
CA VAL A 402 -9.00 -0.60 11.60
C VAL A 402 -7.56 -0.18 11.87
N ARG A 403 -6.83 0.13 10.82
CA ARG A 403 -5.50 0.74 10.91
C ARG A 403 -5.62 2.22 10.66
N VAL A 404 -4.95 3.00 11.49
CA VAL A 404 -4.92 4.46 11.41
C VAL A 404 -3.48 4.93 11.50
N LEU A 405 -2.99 5.65 10.51
CA LEU A 405 -1.64 6.20 10.49
C LEU A 405 -1.72 7.72 10.48
N GLN A 406 -1.17 8.36 11.50
CA GLN A 406 -0.98 9.81 11.50
C GLN A 406 0.45 10.12 11.04
N ILE A 407 0.57 11.07 10.13
CA ILE A 407 1.84 11.60 9.63
C ILE A 407 1.85 13.12 9.78
N GLY A 408 2.90 13.67 10.38
CA GLY A 408 3.10 15.11 10.52
C GLY A 408 3.90 15.74 9.39
N GLY A 409 3.90 17.08 9.33
CA GLY A 409 4.68 17.85 8.35
C GLY A 409 6.20 17.62 8.39
N ASN A 410 6.74 16.97 9.43
CA ASN A 410 8.15 16.60 9.50
C ASN A 410 8.57 15.53 8.46
N LEU A 411 7.61 14.84 7.85
CA LEU A 411 7.77 13.92 6.72
C LEU A 411 7.48 14.58 5.36
N ALA A 412 7.25 15.90 5.34
CA ALA A 412 6.99 16.70 4.13
C ALA A 412 5.79 16.24 3.28
N VAL A 413 4.87 15.47 3.87
CA VAL A 413 3.57 15.11 3.24
C VAL A 413 2.52 16.21 3.38
N CYS A 414 2.75 17.17 4.27
CA CYS A 414 1.87 18.29 4.55
C CYS A 414 2.65 19.47 5.14
N PRO A 415 2.08 20.68 5.21
CA PRO A 415 2.71 21.83 5.86
C PRO A 415 3.09 21.58 7.33
N SER A 416 4.10 22.30 7.81
CA SER A 416 4.49 22.28 9.23
C SER A 416 3.31 22.68 10.13
N GLY A 417 3.11 21.93 11.20
CA GLY A 417 1.99 22.13 12.14
C GLY A 417 0.68 21.49 11.70
N MET A 418 0.62 20.90 10.50
CA MET A 418 -0.52 20.11 10.04
C MET A 418 -0.17 18.62 10.04
N PHE A 419 -1.22 17.80 9.96
CA PHE A 419 -1.12 16.34 10.01
C PHE A 419 -2.06 15.72 8.97
N VAL A 420 -1.67 14.56 8.46
CA VAL A 420 -2.52 13.71 7.64
C VAL A 420 -2.81 12.43 8.38
N LEU A 421 -4.07 12.03 8.41
CA LEU A 421 -4.55 10.82 9.03
C LEU A 421 -5.10 9.88 7.95
N TYR A 422 -4.46 8.73 7.79
CA TYR A 422 -4.91 7.67 6.87
C TYR A 422 -5.60 6.58 7.67
N LEU A 423 -6.79 6.14 7.25
CA LEU A 423 -7.55 5.08 7.86
C LEU A 423 -7.83 4.00 6.84
N SER A 424 -7.83 2.74 7.28
CA SER A 424 -8.35 1.66 6.44
C SER A 424 -8.88 0.47 7.20
N ALA A 425 -9.87 -0.20 6.59
CA ALA A 425 -10.37 -1.49 7.03
C ALA A 425 -10.86 -2.33 5.85
N LEU A 426 -10.70 -3.64 5.92
CA LEU A 426 -11.37 -4.56 4.99
C LEU A 426 -12.89 -4.53 5.21
N CYS A 427 -13.64 -4.61 4.12
CA CYS A 427 -15.10 -4.65 4.14
C CYS A 427 -15.64 -5.46 2.95
N ASP A 428 -16.84 -6.00 3.10
CA ASP A 428 -17.55 -6.65 1.98
C ASP A 428 -18.44 -5.66 1.24
N GLU A 429 -19.11 -4.81 2.03
CA GLU A 429 -20.07 -3.82 1.55
C GLU A 429 -19.63 -2.40 1.89
N ALA A 430 -19.93 -1.49 0.97
CA ALA A 430 -19.55 -0.09 1.10
C ALA A 430 -20.14 0.56 2.36
N SER A 431 -21.38 0.24 2.71
CA SER A 431 -22.06 0.76 3.90
C SER A 431 -21.38 0.32 5.20
N GLN A 432 -20.89 -0.93 5.26
CA GLN A 432 -20.11 -1.45 6.38
C GLN A 432 -18.77 -0.72 6.47
N GLY A 433 -18.07 -0.58 5.35
CA GLY A 433 -16.81 0.15 5.23
C GLY A 433 -16.91 1.61 5.69
N LYS A 434 -17.93 2.33 5.23
CA LYS A 434 -18.20 3.70 5.67
C LYS A 434 -18.50 3.77 7.17
N LYS A 435 -19.38 2.89 7.66
CA LYS A 435 -19.74 2.84 9.09
C LYS A 435 -18.49 2.68 9.97
N ILE A 436 -17.58 1.76 9.62
CA ILE A 436 -16.39 1.50 10.43
C ILE A 436 -15.43 2.70 10.44
N LEU A 437 -15.23 3.35 9.28
CA LEU A 437 -14.38 4.55 9.19
C LEU A 437 -14.97 5.73 9.96
N HIS A 438 -16.28 5.99 9.86
CA HIS A 438 -16.92 7.04 10.65
C HIS A 438 -16.80 6.79 12.15
N ARG A 439 -16.96 5.54 12.61
CA ARG A 439 -16.80 5.19 14.01
C ARG A 439 -15.37 5.42 14.50
N ALA A 440 -14.36 5.05 13.70
CA ALA A 440 -12.96 5.31 14.01
C ALA A 440 -12.66 6.81 14.08
N ILE A 441 -13.10 7.59 13.08
CA ILE A 441 -12.92 9.06 13.08
C ILE A 441 -13.58 9.69 14.31
N ASN A 442 -14.84 9.36 14.60
CA ASN A 442 -15.54 9.93 15.75
C ASN A 442 -14.85 9.56 17.08
N ALA A 443 -14.32 8.34 17.21
CA ALA A 443 -13.58 7.93 18.41
C ALA A 443 -12.27 8.71 18.58
N LEU A 444 -11.61 9.09 17.48
CA LEU A 444 -10.37 9.87 17.48
C LEU A 444 -10.61 11.37 17.71
N MET A 445 -11.71 11.93 17.20
CA MET A 445 -12.02 13.35 17.39
C MET A 445 -12.56 13.66 18.78
N ASN A 446 -13.20 12.70 19.46
CA ASN A 446 -13.78 12.89 20.80
C ASN A 446 -12.81 12.53 21.95
N LEU A 447 -11.49 12.54 21.71
CA LEU A 447 -10.50 12.14 22.73
C LEU A 447 -10.48 13.09 23.96
N ASP A 448 -11.00 14.31 23.84
CA ASP A 448 -10.97 15.36 24.86
C ASP A 448 -11.90 15.14 26.08
N ASP A 449 -12.79 14.15 26.07
CA ASP A 449 -13.71 13.92 27.21
C ASP A 449 -13.12 13.04 28.33
N SER A 450 -11.90 12.51 28.18
CA SER A 450 -11.34 11.52 29.12
C SER A 450 -10.30 12.04 30.13
N GLU A 451 -9.95 13.33 30.12
CA GLU A 451 -9.01 13.93 31.10
C GLU A 451 -9.62 14.97 32.05
N ILE A 452 -10.94 14.95 32.30
CA ILE A 452 -11.54 15.74 33.39
C ILE A 452 -12.14 14.83 34.47
N SER A 453 -11.36 14.69 35.54
CA SER A 453 -11.73 14.18 36.86
C SER A 453 -13.11 14.67 37.35
N GLU A 454 -13.93 13.71 37.77
CA GLU A 454 -14.98 13.75 38.81
C GLU A 454 -15.91 14.99 38.88
N SER A 455 -17.15 14.86 38.37
CA SER A 455 -18.38 14.86 39.20
C SER A 455 -19.68 14.96 38.38
N THR A 456 -20.48 13.88 38.46
CA THR A 456 -21.97 13.74 38.41
C THR A 456 -22.81 14.38 37.26
N PRO A 457 -23.85 13.69 36.75
CA PRO A 457 -24.34 13.86 35.38
C PRO A 457 -25.67 14.64 35.29
N ALA A 458 -25.99 15.14 34.09
CA ALA A 458 -27.22 14.79 33.36
C ALA A 458 -27.50 15.73 32.18
N SER A 459 -27.95 15.10 31.09
CA SER A 459 -28.88 15.59 30.06
C SER A 459 -28.54 16.86 29.30
N THR A 460 -28.26 16.70 28.00
CA THR A 460 -29.06 17.40 26.99
C THR A 460 -29.03 16.63 25.66
N VAL A 461 -30.22 16.28 25.17
CA VAL A 461 -30.45 16.03 23.75
C VAL A 461 -30.14 17.33 23.02
N GLN A 462 -29.14 17.34 22.15
CA GLN A 462 -28.94 18.42 21.19
C GLN A 462 -28.73 17.84 19.80
N THR A 463 -29.75 18.13 19.00
CA THR A 463 -29.84 18.31 17.55
C THR A 463 -28.53 18.49 16.79
N GLU A 464 -28.54 17.94 15.57
CA GLU A 464 -27.67 18.31 14.44
C GLU A 464 -27.43 19.83 14.39
N GLU A 465 -26.17 20.22 14.17
CA GLU A 465 -25.61 21.59 14.21
C GLU A 465 -25.14 22.12 15.59
N ALA A 466 -23.93 21.73 16.02
CA ALA A 466 -23.13 22.53 16.96
C ALA A 466 -21.62 22.25 16.87
N ARG A 467 -20.88 23.31 16.51
CA ARG A 467 -19.42 23.57 16.58
C ARG A 467 -18.52 22.76 15.64
N ALA A 468 -18.03 23.47 14.61
CA ALA A 468 -16.78 23.15 13.93
C ALA A 468 -15.67 23.02 14.98
N ASP A 469 -15.28 21.79 15.26
CA ASP A 469 -14.01 21.51 15.90
C ASP A 469 -12.91 21.90 14.90
N PRO A 470 -12.02 22.89 15.19
CA PRO A 470 -11.03 23.38 14.24
C PRO A 470 -9.97 22.33 13.88
N LEU A 471 -10.06 21.13 14.44
CA LEU A 471 -9.16 20.02 14.22
C LEU A 471 -9.19 19.49 12.77
N LEU A 472 -10.38 19.29 12.17
CA LEU A 472 -10.51 18.63 10.86
C LEU A 472 -10.72 19.66 9.73
N LEU A 473 -9.76 19.76 8.79
CA LEU A 473 -9.83 20.70 7.66
C LEU A 473 -10.49 20.10 6.41
N TRP A 474 -10.21 18.84 6.13
CA TRP A 474 -10.64 18.14 4.92
C TRP A 474 -10.68 16.63 5.16
N ARG A 475 -11.60 15.93 4.49
CA ARG A 475 -11.76 14.48 4.56
C ARG A 475 -12.17 13.90 3.20
N ALA A 476 -11.59 12.77 2.84
CA ALA A 476 -12.12 11.86 1.82
C ALA A 476 -12.34 10.46 2.42
N LEU A 477 -13.51 9.88 2.16
CA LEU A 477 -13.82 8.47 2.43
C LEU A 477 -14.19 7.80 1.11
N TYR A 478 -13.69 6.61 0.83
CA TYR A 478 -14.00 5.89 -0.40
C TYR A 478 -13.78 4.39 -0.23
N ILE A 479 -14.40 3.62 -1.12
CA ILE A 479 -14.26 2.17 -1.19
C ILE A 479 -13.39 1.84 -2.39
N GLN A 480 -12.37 1.03 -2.15
CA GLN A 480 -11.47 0.50 -3.17
C GLN A 480 -11.79 -0.99 -3.37
N GLU A 481 -12.10 -1.40 -4.59
CA GLU A 481 -12.15 -2.83 -4.93
C GLU A 481 -10.76 -3.45 -4.83
N LEU A 482 -10.59 -4.70 -4.43
CA LEU A 482 -9.29 -5.38 -4.47
C LEU A 482 -9.23 -6.34 -5.66
N THR A 483 -8.12 -6.29 -6.40
CA THR A 483 -7.92 -7.03 -7.64
C THR A 483 -6.52 -7.62 -7.64
N ALA A 484 -6.44 -8.89 -8.01
CA ALA A 484 -5.17 -9.57 -8.19
C ALA A 484 -4.64 -9.31 -9.59
N GLY A 485 -3.31 -9.24 -9.70
CA GLY A 485 -2.65 -9.27 -10.99
C GLY A 485 -2.89 -10.61 -11.71
N GLN A 486 -2.77 -10.58 -13.02
CA GLN A 486 -2.97 -11.73 -13.90
C GLN A 486 -1.76 -11.90 -14.81
N VAL A 487 -1.44 -13.15 -15.15
CA VAL A 487 -0.41 -13.44 -16.15
C VAL A 487 -1.03 -14.05 -17.39
N GLY A 488 -0.57 -13.56 -18.53
CA GLY A 488 -0.87 -14.04 -19.87
C GLY A 488 -0.08 -13.23 -20.90
N THR A 489 -0.44 -13.35 -22.18
CA THR A 489 0.16 -12.53 -23.25
C THR A 489 -0.04 -11.03 -22.99
N VAL A 490 -1.19 -10.67 -22.42
CA VAL A 490 -1.42 -9.40 -21.75
C VAL A 490 -1.53 -9.68 -20.26
N SER A 491 -0.61 -9.14 -19.49
CA SER A 491 -0.56 -9.30 -18.04
C SER A 491 -1.06 -8.05 -17.32
N SER A 492 -1.50 -8.20 -16.08
CA SER A 492 -1.83 -7.07 -15.20
C SER A 492 -1.11 -7.18 -13.86
N THR A 493 -0.73 -6.03 -13.33
CA THR A 493 -0.13 -5.89 -12.00
C THR A 493 -1.18 -6.03 -10.89
N PRO A 494 -0.76 -6.34 -9.65
CA PRO A 494 -1.63 -6.24 -8.49
C PRO A 494 -1.92 -4.77 -8.17
N MET A 495 -3.11 -4.50 -7.63
CA MET A 495 -3.41 -3.19 -7.05
C MET A 495 -2.94 -3.09 -5.59
N PRO A 496 -2.94 -1.90 -4.97
CA PRO A 496 -2.67 -1.79 -3.55
C PRO A 496 -3.65 -2.64 -2.73
N ASP A 497 -3.17 -3.73 -2.14
CA ASP A 497 -3.89 -4.62 -1.23
C ASP A 497 -4.33 -3.98 0.11
N GLY A 498 -4.84 -4.83 1.01
CA GLY A 498 -5.21 -4.51 2.38
C GLY A 498 -4.06 -4.47 3.38
N SER A 499 -2.87 -4.91 2.99
CA SER A 499 -1.73 -5.06 3.89
C SER A 499 -1.09 -3.70 4.19
N LEU A 500 -0.60 -3.56 5.43
CA LEU A 500 0.10 -2.36 5.86
C LEU A 500 1.48 -2.24 5.18
N GLY A 501 2.13 -3.37 4.89
CA GLY A 501 3.42 -3.45 4.19
C GLY A 501 3.28 -3.48 2.67
N PHE A 502 4.37 -3.75 1.97
CA PHE A 502 4.42 -3.82 0.49
C PHE A 502 4.76 -5.21 -0.04
N ASN A 503 4.94 -6.21 0.83
CA ASN A 503 5.43 -7.53 0.44
C ASN A 503 4.50 -8.29 -0.50
N ASP A 504 3.18 -8.25 -0.29
CA ASP A 504 2.26 -9.01 -1.14
C ASP A 504 2.32 -8.50 -2.58
N ALA A 505 2.28 -7.17 -2.75
CA ALA A 505 2.47 -6.51 -4.04
C ALA A 505 3.86 -6.84 -4.64
N LEU A 506 4.93 -6.79 -3.84
CA LEU A 506 6.28 -7.13 -4.32
C LEU A 506 6.40 -8.60 -4.74
N ASP A 507 5.93 -9.54 -3.94
CA ASP A 507 5.99 -10.98 -4.23
C ASP A 507 5.19 -11.30 -5.49
N ALA A 508 4.01 -10.70 -5.69
CA ALA A 508 3.25 -10.81 -6.93
C ALA A 508 4.00 -10.20 -8.12
N THR A 509 4.70 -9.07 -7.92
CA THR A 509 5.52 -8.42 -8.95
C THR A 509 6.73 -9.27 -9.35
N VAL A 510 7.41 -9.87 -8.38
CA VAL A 510 8.55 -10.79 -8.62
C VAL A 510 8.08 -12.02 -9.40
N LYS A 511 6.94 -12.62 -9.01
CA LYS A 511 6.33 -13.73 -9.75
C LYS A 511 5.99 -13.34 -11.19
N LEU A 512 5.42 -12.15 -11.39
CA LEU A 512 5.12 -11.63 -12.72
C LEU A 512 6.39 -11.46 -13.55
N PHE A 513 7.44 -10.85 -12.99
CA PHE A 513 8.75 -10.73 -13.65
C PHE A 513 9.32 -12.09 -14.07
N GLN A 514 9.36 -13.06 -13.15
CA GLN A 514 9.86 -14.40 -13.40
C GLN A 514 9.03 -15.16 -14.43
N THR A 515 7.74 -14.84 -14.57
CA THR A 515 6.92 -15.46 -15.61
C THR A 515 7.17 -14.83 -16.98
N ILE A 516 7.34 -13.51 -17.03
CA ILE A 516 7.66 -12.77 -18.26
C ILE A 516 9.09 -13.10 -18.73
N TYR A 517 10.03 -13.27 -17.81
CA TYR A 517 11.46 -13.51 -18.07
C TYR A 517 12.02 -14.64 -17.16
N PRO A 518 11.71 -15.92 -17.45
CA PRO A 518 12.03 -17.04 -16.56
C PRO A 518 13.52 -17.35 -16.39
N HIS A 519 14.37 -16.80 -17.24
CA HIS A 519 15.82 -17.00 -17.20
C HIS A 519 16.59 -15.76 -16.72
N GLU A 520 15.89 -14.67 -16.41
CA GLU A 520 16.52 -13.43 -15.95
C GLU A 520 16.46 -13.33 -14.42
N PRO A 521 17.56 -12.95 -13.75
CA PRO A 521 17.53 -12.68 -12.31
C PRO A 521 16.76 -11.39 -12.02
N PHE A 522 15.96 -11.40 -10.94
CA PHE A 522 15.31 -10.19 -10.45
C PHE A 522 16.35 -9.24 -9.83
N PHE A 523 16.63 -8.14 -10.53
CA PHE A 523 17.77 -7.22 -10.29
C PHE A 523 19.12 -7.96 -10.30
N PRO A 524 19.78 -8.13 -11.46
CA PRO A 524 21.13 -8.71 -11.51
C PRO A 524 22.11 -7.86 -10.70
N GLU A 525 23.08 -8.51 -10.05
CA GLU A 525 24.23 -7.80 -9.48
C GLU A 525 24.95 -7.09 -10.62
N THR A 526 25.04 -5.76 -10.55
CA THR A 526 25.87 -5.02 -11.49
C THR A 526 27.32 -5.33 -11.12
N PRO A 527 28.17 -5.81 -12.04
CA PRO A 527 29.61 -5.87 -11.76
C PRO A 527 30.05 -4.47 -11.32
N ALA A 528 30.91 -4.37 -10.31
CA ALA A 528 31.40 -3.09 -9.83
C ALA A 528 31.99 -2.30 -11.01
N GLU A 529 31.24 -1.31 -11.51
CA GLU A 529 31.75 -0.36 -12.49
C GLU A 529 32.79 0.50 -11.77
N ASP A 530 33.95 0.69 -12.39
CA ASP A 530 35.03 1.51 -11.86
C ASP A 530 34.51 2.91 -11.49
N PRO A 531 34.94 3.49 -10.36
CA PRO A 531 34.41 4.74 -9.80
C PRO A 531 34.77 6.00 -10.63
N GLU A 532 35.15 5.87 -11.90
CA GLU A 532 35.61 6.99 -12.74
C GLU A 532 34.53 7.59 -13.66
N ASP A 533 33.32 7.02 -13.75
CA ASP A 533 32.26 7.55 -14.63
C ASP A 533 31.19 8.38 -13.91
N ASP A 534 31.31 8.57 -12.59
CA ASP A 534 30.61 9.65 -11.89
C ASP A 534 31.31 10.97 -12.22
N GLY A 535 30.88 11.56 -13.34
CA GLY A 535 31.36 12.83 -13.86
C GLY A 535 31.57 13.88 -12.79
N ALA A 536 32.83 14.07 -12.41
CA ALA A 536 33.29 15.26 -11.73
C ALA A 536 33.03 16.46 -12.64
N LEU A 537 31.91 17.15 -12.41
CA LEU A 537 31.79 18.55 -12.74
C LEU A 537 32.82 19.29 -11.88
N SER A 538 34.03 19.39 -12.40
CA SER A 538 35.07 20.28 -11.90
C SER A 538 34.50 21.70 -11.92
N VAL A 539 34.16 22.20 -10.73
CA VAL A 539 33.94 23.62 -10.50
C VAL A 539 35.32 24.27 -10.59
N GLU A 540 35.66 24.80 -11.77
CA GLU A 540 36.76 25.76 -11.87
C GLU A 540 36.36 27.04 -11.14
N THR A 541 37.21 27.40 -10.18
CA THR A 541 37.18 28.60 -9.33
C THR A 541 37.31 29.91 -10.09
#